data_AF-A0A7C3ZWL2-F1
#
_entry.id   AF-A0A7C3ZWL2-F1
#
_cell.length_a   1.000
_cell.length_b   1.000
_cell.length_c   1.000
_cell.angle_alpha   90.00
_cell.angle_beta   90.00
_cell.angle_gamma   90.00
#
_symmetry.space_group_name_H-M   'P 1'
#
loop_
_entity.id
_entity.type
_entity.pdbx_description
1 polymer ?
#
loop_
_entity_poly.entity_id
_entity_poly.type
_entity_poly.pdbx_seq_one_letter_code
_entity_poly.pdbx_strand_id
1 'polypeptide(L)'
;MNMPVIRTSEKPLGEGNRPEWCQVTSAGIFGVPCNGGRFDCHFHDCDEYWLIFQGKAKVMSEGKEYFVKPGDIVCTKSGDQHDVIEVYEDLWAFWFEDATPEGGRTGHLHKDKEKAKGHPVPCLPIPPDFPA
;
A
#
# COMPACT_ATOMS: atom_id res chain seq x y z
N MET A 1 27.08 11.65 -7.67
CA MET A 1 25.98 11.94 -8.61
C MET A 1 24.71 11.40 -8.01
N ASN A 2 23.66 12.21 -7.90
CA ASN A 2 22.37 11.73 -7.42
C ASN A 2 21.84 10.74 -8.47
N MET A 3 21.84 9.44 -8.16
CA MET A 3 21.45 8.41 -9.12
C MET A 3 19.91 8.44 -9.24
N PRO A 4 19.32 8.66 -10.43
CA PRO A 4 17.87 8.75 -10.60
C PRO A 4 17.17 7.39 -10.52
N VAL A 5 17.82 6.40 -9.93
CA VAL A 5 17.33 5.02 -9.80
C VAL A 5 17.26 4.68 -8.32
N ILE A 6 16.04 4.49 -7.83
CA ILE A 6 15.80 3.97 -6.47
C ILE A 6 15.67 2.45 -6.55
N ARG A 7 16.51 1.74 -5.80
CA ARG A 7 16.42 0.28 -5.62
C ARG A 7 15.46 0.00 -4.47
N THR A 8 14.16 -0.06 -4.76
CA THR A 8 13.11 -0.27 -3.74
C THR A 8 13.22 -1.64 -3.05
N SER A 9 13.95 -2.58 -3.64
CA SER A 9 14.34 -3.85 -3.01
C SER A 9 15.32 -3.70 -1.84
N GLU A 10 16.03 -2.57 -1.77
CA GLU A 10 16.99 -2.25 -0.69
C GLU A 10 16.39 -1.24 0.28
N LYS A 11 15.78 -0.17 -0.25
CA LYS A 11 15.14 0.88 0.53
C LYS A 11 14.05 1.57 -0.30
N PRO A 12 12.86 1.84 0.28
CA PRO A 12 11.86 2.68 -0.35
C PRO A 12 12.41 4.07 -0.73
N LEU A 13 11.80 4.69 -1.74
CA LEU A 13 11.96 6.12 -2.03
C LEU A 13 11.44 6.92 -0.83
N GLY A 14 12.14 7.98 -0.44
CA GLY A 14 11.72 8.91 0.61
C GLY A 14 12.69 10.10 0.74
N GLU A 15 12.51 10.92 1.78
CA GLU A 15 13.22 12.20 1.99
C GLU A 15 14.76 12.10 1.87
N GLY A 16 15.37 10.98 2.27
CA GLY A 16 16.82 10.81 2.26
C GLY A 16 17.44 10.24 0.98
N ASN A 17 16.64 9.83 -0.01
CA ASN A 17 17.16 9.25 -1.26
C ASN A 17 16.41 9.66 -2.53
N ARG A 18 15.26 10.34 -2.43
CA ARG A 18 14.54 10.82 -3.61
C ARG A 18 15.32 11.94 -4.33
N PRO A 19 15.27 12.03 -5.66
CA PRO A 19 15.82 13.17 -6.39
C PRO A 19 15.16 14.49 -5.95
N GLU A 20 15.90 15.61 -5.96
CA GLU A 20 15.40 16.92 -5.50
C GLU A 20 14.17 17.41 -6.25
N TRP A 21 14.00 17.03 -7.52
CA TRP A 21 12.84 17.37 -8.34
C TRP A 21 11.62 16.47 -8.10
N CYS A 22 11.78 15.38 -7.34
CA CYS A 22 10.72 14.39 -7.12
C CYS A 22 9.75 14.88 -6.04
N GLN A 23 8.48 15.09 -6.44
CA GLN A 23 7.44 15.54 -5.51
C GLN A 23 6.79 14.39 -4.73
N VAL A 24 6.88 13.16 -5.23
CA VAL A 24 6.41 11.93 -4.54
C VAL A 24 7.04 11.86 -3.16
N THR A 25 6.23 11.76 -2.12
CA THR A 25 6.70 11.71 -0.73
C THR A 25 7.48 10.43 -0.48
N SER A 26 6.91 9.30 -0.88
CA SER A 26 7.43 7.98 -0.59
C SER A 26 6.94 6.99 -1.65
N ALA A 27 7.73 5.98 -1.96
CA ALA A 27 7.33 4.93 -2.90
C ALA A 27 8.11 3.63 -2.67
N GLY A 28 7.50 2.50 -2.98
CA GLY A 28 8.12 1.22 -2.73
C GLY A 28 7.38 0.04 -3.32
N ILE A 29 7.73 -1.13 -2.81
CA ILE A 29 7.00 -2.39 -3.03
C ILE A 29 6.59 -2.88 -1.66
N PHE A 30 5.35 -3.35 -1.52
CA PHE A 30 4.95 -4.19 -0.40
C PHE A 30 4.51 -5.57 -0.89
N GLY A 31 4.55 -6.54 0.01
CA GLY A 31 4.04 -7.88 -0.25
C GLY A 31 3.29 -8.43 0.96
N VAL A 32 2.20 -9.14 0.69
CA VAL A 32 1.43 -9.86 1.71
C VAL A 32 1.37 -11.34 1.30
N PRO A 33 2.25 -12.19 1.85
CA PRO A 33 2.29 -13.60 1.50
C PRO A 33 1.11 -14.36 2.11
N CYS A 34 0.66 -15.42 1.45
CA CYS A 34 -0.38 -16.31 1.94
C CYS A 34 0.01 -16.99 3.27
N ASN A 35 1.29 -17.27 3.46
CA ASN A 35 1.80 -17.84 4.70
C ASN A 35 2.35 -16.73 5.62
N GLY A 36 1.65 -16.46 6.72
CA GLY A 36 2.09 -15.53 7.74
C GLY A 36 2.00 -14.04 7.36
N GLY A 37 1.24 -13.71 6.31
CA GLY A 37 0.99 -12.34 5.90
C GLY A 37 0.41 -11.48 7.02
N ARG A 38 0.88 -10.23 7.08
CA ARG A 38 0.41 -9.22 8.03
C ARG A 38 0.32 -7.87 7.33
N PHE A 39 -0.62 -7.05 7.77
CA PHE A 39 -0.78 -5.69 7.29
C PHE A 39 -1.35 -4.81 8.41
N ASP A 40 -1.09 -3.51 8.35
CA ASP A 40 -1.68 -2.53 9.27
C ASP A 40 -2.63 -1.59 8.52
N CYS A 41 -3.80 -1.37 9.10
CA CYS A 41 -4.79 -0.45 8.56
C CYS A 41 -4.43 0.97 8.94
N HIS A 42 -4.05 1.77 7.96
CA HIS A 42 -3.52 3.12 8.14
C HIS A 42 -4.13 4.10 7.14
N PHE A 43 -3.75 5.36 7.27
CA PHE A 43 -4.07 6.45 6.35
C PHE A 43 -2.88 7.40 6.23
N HIS A 44 -2.92 8.32 5.27
CA HIS A 44 -1.91 9.36 5.07
C HIS A 44 -2.56 10.74 4.97
N ASP A 45 -1.76 11.79 5.18
CA ASP A 45 -2.17 13.18 4.90
C ASP A 45 -1.96 13.56 3.41
N CYS A 46 -1.74 12.58 2.53
CA CYS A 46 -1.76 12.68 1.07
C CYS A 46 -2.48 11.48 0.44
N ASP A 47 -2.76 11.55 -0.86
CA ASP A 47 -3.31 10.43 -1.63
C ASP A 47 -2.24 9.33 -1.82
N GLU A 48 -2.66 8.06 -1.85
CA GLU A 48 -1.79 6.92 -2.09
C GLU A 48 -2.36 6.01 -3.19
N TYR A 49 -1.46 5.43 -3.98
CA TYR A 49 -1.80 4.54 -5.08
C TYR A 49 -1.07 3.22 -4.93
N TRP A 50 -1.78 2.09 -5.04
CA TRP A 50 -1.20 0.75 -5.12
C TRP A 50 -1.41 0.16 -6.51
N LEU A 51 -0.33 -0.11 -7.23
CA LEU A 51 -0.33 -0.76 -8.53
C LEU A 51 -0.07 -2.25 -8.31
N ILE A 52 -1.12 -3.04 -8.38
CA ILE A 52 -1.03 -4.49 -8.14
C ILE A 52 -0.36 -5.14 -9.34
N PHE A 53 0.76 -5.84 -9.13
CA PHE A 53 1.48 -6.51 -10.21
C PHE A 53 1.55 -8.02 -10.05
N GLN A 54 1.18 -8.56 -8.88
CA GLN A 54 1.09 -10.00 -8.64
C GLN A 54 0.05 -10.33 -7.57
N GLY A 55 -0.58 -11.48 -7.72
CA GLY A 55 -1.49 -12.06 -6.73
C GLY A 55 -2.91 -11.53 -6.82
N LYS A 56 -3.74 -11.99 -5.89
CA LYS A 56 -5.15 -11.66 -5.79
C LYS A 56 -5.49 -11.41 -4.34
N ALA A 57 -6.24 -10.36 -4.07
CA ALA A 57 -6.59 -10.00 -2.71
C ALA A 57 -7.95 -9.31 -2.65
N LYS A 58 -8.47 -9.21 -1.43
CA LYS A 58 -9.52 -8.26 -1.08
C LYS A 58 -8.90 -7.18 -0.20
N VAL A 59 -9.00 -5.94 -0.66
CA VAL A 59 -8.47 -4.75 0.01
C VAL A 59 -9.62 -3.87 0.46
N MET A 60 -9.36 -2.98 1.41
CA MET A 60 -10.29 -1.93 1.80
C MET A 60 -9.69 -0.57 1.44
N SER A 61 -10.51 0.32 0.90
CA SER A 61 -10.20 1.74 0.73
C SER A 61 -11.49 2.56 0.84
N GLU A 62 -11.42 3.73 1.47
CA GLU A 62 -12.57 4.63 1.69
C GLU A 62 -13.77 3.90 2.36
N GLY A 63 -13.47 2.96 3.25
CA GLY A 63 -14.48 2.18 3.97
C GLY A 63 -15.22 1.13 3.14
N LYS A 64 -14.75 0.83 1.92
CA LYS A 64 -15.33 -0.17 1.01
C LYS A 64 -14.31 -1.24 0.65
N GLU A 65 -14.80 -2.46 0.45
CA GLU A 65 -13.98 -3.60 0.07
C GLU A 65 -13.99 -3.82 -1.45
N TYR A 66 -12.83 -4.17 -1.99
CA TYR A 66 -12.62 -4.39 -3.42
C TYR A 66 -11.74 -5.62 -3.65
N PHE A 67 -12.10 -6.43 -4.65
CA PHE A 67 -11.19 -7.43 -5.19
C PHE A 67 -10.16 -6.76 -6.09
N VAL A 68 -8.90 -7.18 -5.98
CA VAL A 68 -7.81 -6.66 -6.80
C VAL A 68 -6.96 -7.80 -7.35
N LYS A 69 -6.49 -7.63 -8.59
CA LYS A 69 -5.65 -8.55 -9.34
C LYS A 69 -4.57 -7.79 -10.12
N PRO A 70 -3.61 -8.47 -10.79
CA PRO A 70 -2.56 -7.78 -11.52
C PRO A 70 -3.12 -6.85 -12.60
N GLY A 71 -2.62 -5.62 -12.63
CA GLY A 71 -3.09 -4.55 -13.52
C GLY A 71 -4.06 -3.57 -12.88
N ASP A 72 -4.63 -3.89 -11.71
CA ASP A 72 -5.50 -2.97 -10.98
C ASP A 72 -4.68 -1.90 -10.23
N ILE A 73 -5.29 -0.72 -10.08
CA ILE A 73 -4.76 0.38 -9.26
C ILE A 73 -5.76 0.67 -8.15
N VAL A 74 -5.33 0.55 -6.90
CA VAL A 74 -6.08 1.04 -5.74
C VAL A 74 -5.71 2.50 -5.54
N CYS A 75 -6.67 3.41 -5.65
CA CYS A 75 -6.48 4.82 -5.35
C CYS A 75 -7.14 5.10 -3.99
N THR A 76 -6.36 5.55 -3.02
CA THR A 76 -6.88 5.94 -1.70
C THR A 76 -6.70 7.43 -1.49
N LYS A 77 -7.79 8.10 -1.17
CA LYS A 77 -7.80 9.53 -0.88
C LYS A 77 -7.14 9.84 0.48
N SER A 78 -6.49 10.99 0.57
CA SER A 78 -5.95 11.55 1.81
C SER A 78 -6.97 11.51 2.96
N GLY A 79 -6.52 11.02 4.12
CA GLY A 79 -7.31 10.86 5.34
C GLY A 79 -8.18 9.61 5.38
N ASP A 80 -8.39 8.92 4.26
CA ASP A 80 -9.13 7.66 4.22
C ASP A 80 -8.22 6.49 4.56
N GLN A 81 -8.78 5.54 5.31
CA GLN A 81 -8.05 4.33 5.68
C GLN A 81 -8.05 3.35 4.51
N HIS A 82 -6.96 2.60 4.42
CA HIS A 82 -6.86 1.45 3.54
C HIS A 82 -6.19 0.27 4.25
N ASP A 83 -6.40 -0.93 3.72
CA ASP A 83 -6.01 -2.18 4.36
C ASP A 83 -5.99 -3.36 3.37
N VAL A 84 -5.28 -4.44 3.72
CA VAL A 84 -5.37 -5.74 3.03
C VAL A 84 -6.14 -6.70 3.92
N ILE A 85 -7.37 -7.04 3.53
CA ILE A 85 -8.31 -7.79 4.38
C ILE A 85 -8.09 -9.29 4.24
N GLU A 86 -7.94 -9.77 3.02
CA GLU A 86 -7.71 -11.18 2.67
C GLU A 86 -6.76 -11.26 1.48
N VAL A 87 -5.94 -12.31 1.42
CA VAL A 87 -5.22 -12.69 0.19
C VAL A 87 -5.72 -14.05 -0.30
N TYR A 88 -5.66 -14.25 -1.61
CA TYR A 88 -6.01 -15.52 -2.26
C TYR A 88 -4.81 -16.17 -2.97
N GLU A 89 -3.81 -15.35 -3.27
CA GLU A 89 -2.49 -15.68 -3.80
C GLU A 89 -1.50 -14.68 -3.14
N ASP A 90 -0.19 -14.94 -3.13
CA ASP A 90 0.81 -13.99 -2.63
C ASP A 90 0.66 -12.64 -3.34
N LEU A 91 0.27 -11.60 -2.60
CA LEU A 91 0.01 -10.26 -3.13
C LEU A 91 1.31 -9.45 -3.18
N TRP A 92 1.56 -8.78 -4.32
CA TRP A 92 2.60 -7.78 -4.44
C TRP A 92 2.13 -6.55 -5.22
N ALA A 93 2.50 -5.38 -4.72
CA ALA A 93 2.14 -4.10 -5.31
C ALA A 93 3.29 -3.10 -5.24
N PHE A 94 3.41 -2.27 -6.28
CA PHE A 94 4.11 -1.00 -6.16
C PHE A 94 3.18 -0.02 -5.47
N TRP A 95 3.70 0.81 -4.59
CA TRP A 95 2.94 1.89 -3.99
C TRP A 95 3.69 3.21 -4.14
N PHE A 96 2.94 4.30 -4.19
CA PHE A 96 3.50 5.63 -3.97
C PHE A 96 2.50 6.53 -3.25
N GLU A 97 3.04 7.32 -2.34
CA GLU A 97 2.39 8.43 -1.64
C GLU A 97 2.63 9.70 -2.47
N ASP A 98 1.56 10.39 -2.86
CA ASP A 98 1.67 11.67 -3.57
C ASP A 98 2.33 12.74 -2.67
N ALA A 99 2.58 13.93 -3.23
CA ALA A 99 3.17 15.04 -2.51
C ALA A 99 2.36 15.36 -1.25
N THR A 100 2.99 15.17 -0.09
CA THR A 100 2.40 15.55 1.20
C THR A 100 2.29 17.07 1.27
N PRO A 101 1.11 17.63 1.57
CA PRO A 101 0.92 19.07 1.66
C PRO A 101 1.76 19.67 2.79
N GLU A 102 2.04 20.96 2.71
CA GLU A 102 2.76 21.68 3.77
C GLU A 102 2.06 21.50 5.13
N GLY A 103 2.83 21.06 6.13
CA GLY A 103 2.31 20.76 7.48
C GLY A 103 1.64 19.38 7.63
N GLY A 104 1.51 18.60 6.54
CA GLY A 104 1.05 17.22 6.59
C GLY A 104 2.09 16.27 7.19
N ARG A 105 1.63 15.14 7.73
CA ARG A 105 2.48 14.10 8.32
C ARG A 105 2.74 13.00 7.29
N THR A 106 3.96 12.45 7.32
CA THR A 106 4.41 11.37 6.43
C THR A 106 4.45 10.02 7.15
N GLY A 107 4.38 8.93 6.39
CA GLY A 107 4.38 7.56 6.92
C GLY A 107 3.01 7.14 7.45
N HIS A 108 2.91 5.88 7.89
CA HIS A 108 1.61 5.30 8.29
C HIS A 108 1.02 6.03 9.51
N LEU A 109 -0.15 6.63 9.33
CA LEU A 109 -0.94 7.20 10.42
C LEU A 109 -2.07 6.23 10.80
N HIS A 110 -2.32 6.11 12.11
CA HIS A 110 -3.32 5.17 12.63
C HIS A 110 -4.36 5.90 13.46
N LYS A 111 -5.62 5.47 13.36
CA LYS A 111 -6.72 6.01 14.19
C LYS A 111 -6.54 5.65 15.67
N ASP A 112 -5.89 4.53 15.97
CA ASP A 112 -5.58 4.09 17.32
C ASP A 112 -4.38 3.14 17.36
N LYS A 113 -3.97 2.75 18.58
CA LYS A 113 -2.82 1.88 18.83
C LYS A 113 -3.04 0.43 18.42
N GLU A 114 -4.28 -0.05 18.33
CA GLU A 114 -4.55 -1.42 17.88
C GLU A 114 -4.36 -1.53 16.38
N LYS A 115 -4.82 -0.53 15.62
CA LYS A 115 -4.58 -0.42 14.19
C LYS A 115 -3.08 -0.38 13.86
N ALA A 116 -2.29 0.33 14.66
CA ALA A 116 -0.84 0.41 14.52
C ALA A 116 -0.09 -0.93 14.75
N LYS A 117 -0.67 -1.92 15.43
CA LYS A 117 -0.04 -3.24 15.61
C LYS A 117 -0.13 -4.10 14.34
N GLY A 118 -1.01 -3.72 13.43
CA GLY A 118 -1.44 -4.55 12.31
C GLY A 118 -2.10 -5.85 12.75
N HIS A 119 -2.58 -6.60 11.77
CA HIS A 119 -3.27 -7.87 11.97
C HIS A 119 -2.73 -8.93 11.01
N PRO A 120 -2.94 -10.23 11.33
CA PRO A 120 -2.76 -11.29 10.36
C PRO A 120 -3.72 -11.07 9.18
N VAL A 121 -3.23 -11.28 7.96
CA VAL A 121 -4.05 -11.32 6.75
C VAL A 121 -4.27 -12.79 6.38
N PRO A 122 -5.52 -13.31 6.46
CA PRO A 122 -5.79 -14.69 6.11
C PRO A 122 -5.58 -14.95 4.62
N CYS A 123 -4.99 -16.11 4.31
CA CYS A 123 -5.01 -16.68 2.96
C CYS A 123 -6.23 -17.59 2.81
N LEU A 124 -7.10 -17.28 1.86
CA LEU A 124 -8.34 -18.01 1.61
C LEU A 124 -8.39 -18.55 0.17
N PRO A 125 -9.23 -19.55 -0.13
CA PRO A 125 -9.53 -19.92 -1.51
C PRO A 125 -10.15 -18.73 -2.27
N ILE A 126 -9.83 -18.60 -3.56
CA ILE A 126 -10.45 -17.59 -4.43
C ILE A 126 -11.97 -17.78 -4.41
N PRO A 127 -12.76 -16.75 -4.08
CA PRO A 127 -14.20 -16.88 -4.01
C PRO A 127 -14.83 -16.93 -5.40
N PRO A 128 -16.01 -17.55 -5.58
CA PRO A 128 -16.64 -17.70 -6.90
C PRO A 128 -17.02 -16.39 -7.61
N ASP A 129 -17.15 -15.30 -6.86
CA ASP A 129 -17.48 -13.95 -7.33
C ASP A 129 -16.25 -13.09 -7.61
N PHE A 130 -15.03 -13.64 -7.48
CA PHE A 130 -13.81 -12.92 -7.82
C PHE A 130 -13.83 -12.55 -9.31
N PRO A 131 -13.61 -11.27 -9.67
CA PRO A 131 -13.70 -10.82 -11.05
C PRO A 131 -12.64 -11.49 -11.92
N ALA A 132 -13.07 -11.99 -13.09
CA ALA A 132 -12.22 -12.60 -14.11
C ALA A 132 -11.05 -11.70 -14.51
#